data_AF-A0A198FR82-F1
#
_entry.id   AF-A0A198FR82-F1
#
_cell.length_a   1.000
_cell.length_b   1.000
_cell.length_c   1.000
_cell.angle_alpha   90.00
_cell.angle_beta   90.00
_cell.angle_gamma   90.00
#
_symmetry.space_group_name_H-M   'P 1'
#
loop_
_entity.id
_entity.type
_entity.pdbx_description
1 polymer ?
#
loop_
_entity_poly.entity_id
_entity_poly.type
_entity_poly.pdbx_seq_one_letter_code
_entity_poly.pdbx_strand_id
1 'polypeptide(L)'
;MLKPFDERNNALLSANSIATSLMGKFSQIQDGFVGIFPPPPVPGLGAMGGFKLQLEDRAGLGFNELSKVQGKIVKKSNTVP
;
A
#
# COMPACT_ATOMS: atom_id res chain seq x y z
N MET A 1 7.78 -17.60 -1.97
CA MET A 1 8.12 -17.34 -3.38
C MET A 1 7.09 -18.00 -4.28
N LEU A 2 6.86 -17.46 -5.47
CA LEU A 2 6.03 -18.12 -6.50
C LEU A 2 6.81 -19.26 -7.16
N LYS A 3 6.09 -20.11 -7.91
CA LYS A 3 6.71 -21.13 -8.77
C LYS A 3 7.64 -20.50 -9.82
N PRO A 4 8.64 -21.25 -10.33
CA PRO A 4 9.49 -20.83 -11.44
C PRO A 4 8.69 -20.27 -12.63
N PHE A 5 9.29 -19.36 -13.40
CA PHE A 5 8.62 -18.73 -14.55
C PHE A 5 8.18 -19.74 -15.60
N ASP A 6 8.99 -20.77 -15.85
CA ASP A 6 8.73 -21.81 -16.86
C ASP A 6 7.52 -22.69 -16.51
N GLU A 7 7.08 -22.66 -15.24
CA GLU A 7 5.87 -23.32 -14.76
C GLU A 7 4.63 -22.41 -14.78
N ARG A 8 4.78 -21.13 -15.18
CA ARG A 8 3.72 -20.10 -15.14
C ARG A 8 3.35 -19.63 -16.56
N ASN A 9 3.03 -20.60 -17.42
CA ASN A 9 2.71 -20.38 -18.84
C ASN A 9 1.31 -19.79 -19.11
N ASN A 10 0.57 -19.42 -18.07
CA ASN A 10 -0.75 -18.80 -18.18
C ASN A 10 -0.68 -17.36 -17.64
N ALA A 11 -1.27 -16.40 -18.35
CA ALA A 11 -1.33 -14.99 -17.94
C ALA A 11 -1.90 -14.79 -16.53
N LEU A 12 -2.82 -15.66 -16.09
CA LEU A 12 -3.39 -15.64 -14.73
C LEU A 12 -2.37 -15.96 -13.63
N LEU A 13 -1.25 -16.59 -13.98
CA LEU A 13 -0.15 -16.90 -13.06
C LEU A 13 0.92 -15.81 -13.03
N SER A 14 0.66 -14.65 -13.63
CA SER A 14 1.52 -13.47 -13.44
C SER A 14 1.43 -12.99 -11.98
N ALA A 15 2.52 -12.40 -11.47
CA ALA A 15 2.53 -11.86 -10.11
C ALA A 15 1.44 -10.80 -9.88
N ASN A 16 1.19 -9.95 -10.88
CA ASN A 16 0.15 -8.91 -10.81
C ASN A 16 -1.26 -9.52 -10.81
N SER A 17 -1.50 -10.54 -11.63
CA SER A 17 -2.79 -11.25 -11.66
C SER A 17 -3.08 -11.92 -10.32
N ILE A 18 -2.09 -12.63 -9.76
CA ILE A 18 -2.19 -13.26 -8.44
C ILE A 18 -2.45 -12.21 -7.36
N ALA A 19 -1.73 -11.09 -7.37
CA ALA A 19 -1.92 -10.01 -6.41
C ALA A 19 -3.34 -9.42 -6.48
N THR A 20 -3.86 -9.20 -7.70
CA THR A 20 -5.23 -8.70 -7.93
C THR A 20 -6.27 -9.69 -7.41
N SER A 21 -6.12 -10.98 -7.70
CA SER A 21 -7.03 -12.03 -7.19
C SER A 21 -7.02 -12.10 -5.67
N LEU A 22 -5.85 -11.98 -5.04
CA LEU A 22 -5.73 -11.95 -3.58
C LEU A 22 -6.37 -10.68 -2.99
N MET A 23 -6.17 -9.52 -3.62
CA MET A 23 -6.79 -8.27 -3.19
C MET A 23 -8.33 -8.38 -3.20
N GLY A 24 -8.92 -8.92 -4.27
CA GLY A 24 -10.37 -9.16 -4.33
C GLY A 24 -10.85 -10.20 -3.31
N LYS A 25 -10.05 -11.23 -3.01
CA LYS A 25 -10.39 -12.23 -1.99
C LYS A 25 -10.38 -11.63 -0.58
N PHE A 26 -9.36 -10.83 -0.26
CA PHE A 26 -9.19 -10.27 1.07
C PHE A 26 -10.00 -8.99 1.31
N SER A 27 -10.52 -8.34 0.27
CA SER A 27 -11.44 -7.21 0.42
C SER A 27 -12.75 -7.59 1.13
N GLN A 28 -13.05 -8.89 1.28
CA GLN A 28 -14.22 -9.40 1.99
C GLN A 28 -14.03 -9.43 3.51
N ILE A 29 -12.80 -9.20 4.01
CA ILE A 29 -12.53 -9.12 5.45
C ILE A 29 -13.10 -7.79 5.96
N GLN A 30 -14.05 -7.84 6.90
CA GLN A 30 -14.73 -6.66 7.42
C GLN A 30 -13.86 -5.90 8.43
N ASP A 31 -13.19 -6.62 9.34
CA ASP A 31 -12.45 -6.03 10.47
C ASP A 31 -10.96 -5.84 10.17
N GLY A 32 -10.61 -5.36 8.96
CA GLY A 32 -9.21 -5.08 8.65
C GLY A 32 -8.94 -4.74 7.19
N PHE A 33 -7.70 -4.33 6.93
CA PHE A 33 -7.21 -4.06 5.59
C PHE A 33 -5.99 -4.93 5.28
N VAL A 34 -6.05 -5.64 4.16
CA VAL A 34 -4.93 -6.44 3.65
C VAL A 34 -4.46 -5.83 2.33
N GLY A 35 -3.28 -5.22 2.36
CA GLY A 35 -2.62 -4.70 1.16
C GLY A 35 -1.67 -5.74 0.57
N ILE A 36 -1.77 -5.97 -0.74
CA ILE A 36 -0.90 -6.90 -1.47
C ILE A 36 -0.04 -6.06 -2.40
N PHE A 37 1.27 -6.06 -2.15
CA PHE A 37 2.23 -5.25 -2.90
C PHE A 37 3.33 -6.16 -3.45
N PRO A 38 3.71 -6.00 -4.74
CA PRO A 38 4.88 -6.66 -5.25
C PRO A 38 6.14 -6.11 -4.53
N PRO A 39 7.19 -6.93 -4.38
CA PRO A 39 8.45 -6.46 -3.81
C PRO A 39 9.05 -5.33 -4.67
N PRO A 40 9.79 -4.38 -4.06
CA PRO A 40 10.43 -3.31 -4.81
C PRO A 40 11.52 -3.87 -5.76
N PRO A 41 11.78 -3.21 -6.90
CA PRO A 41 12.81 -3.66 -7.86
C PRO A 41 14.23 -3.70 -7.28
N VAL A 42 14.53 -2.80 -6.33
CA VAL A 42 15.82 -2.69 -5.66
C VAL A 42 15.63 -2.92 -4.15
N PRO A 43 16.17 -4.02 -3.60
CA PRO A 43 16.13 -4.27 -2.16
C PRO A 43 16.83 -3.15 -1.37
N GLY A 44 16.31 -2.81 -0.19
CA GLY A 44 16.94 -1.86 0.74
C GLY A 44 16.44 -0.41 0.66
N LEU A 45 15.65 -0.03 -0.36
CA LEU A 45 15.09 1.33 -0.51
C LEU A 45 13.73 1.54 0.19
N GLY A 46 13.24 0.52 0.88
CA GLY A 46 11.92 0.51 1.55
C GLY A 46 11.15 -0.78 1.24
N ALA A 47 10.03 -0.99 1.93
CA ALA A 47 9.18 -2.17 1.70
C ALA A 47 8.24 -2.00 0.50
N MET A 48 8.01 -0.76 0.06
CA MET A 48 7.03 -0.39 -0.97
C MET A 48 7.57 0.76 -1.82
N GLY A 49 7.19 0.81 -3.10
CA GLY A 49 7.43 1.97 -3.95
C GLY A 49 6.53 3.17 -3.59
N GLY A 50 6.84 4.35 -4.11
CA GLY A 50 6.09 5.59 -3.84
C GLY A 50 6.90 6.59 -3.02
N PHE A 51 6.22 7.41 -2.22
CA PHE A 51 6.83 8.41 -1.35
C PHE A 51 6.45 8.17 0.11
N LYS A 52 7.27 8.67 1.03
CA LYS A 52 6.99 8.69 2.47
C LYS A 52 6.95 10.14 2.94
N LEU A 53 5.92 10.51 3.69
CA LEU A 53 5.81 11.81 4.34
C LEU A 53 5.79 11.63 5.85
N GLN A 54 6.45 12.54 6.54
CA GLN A 54 6.35 12.69 7.99
C GLN A 54 5.74 14.06 8.27
N LEU A 55 4.63 14.08 9.00
CA LEU A 55 4.00 15.31 9.44
C LEU A 55 4.51 15.66 10.84
N GLU A 56 4.94 16.91 11.01
CA GLU A 56 5.52 17.42 12.24
C GLU A 56 4.74 18.66 12.71
N ASP A 57 4.41 18.69 14.00
CA ASP A 57 3.89 19.89 14.65
C ASP A 57 5.05 20.71 15.22
N ARG A 58 5.39 21.79 14.52
CA ARG A 58 6.49 22.70 14.88
C ARG A 58 6.06 23.86 15.78
N ALA A 59 4.76 24.05 15.97
CA ALA A 59 4.21 25.15 16.77
C ALA A 59 3.71 24.67 18.15
N GLY A 60 3.74 23.36 18.42
CA GLY A 60 3.32 22.79 19.69
C GLY A 60 1.80 22.85 19.91
N LEU A 61 1.02 22.75 18.83
CA LEU A 61 -0.45 22.74 18.85
C LEU A 61 -1.03 21.47 19.51
N GLY A 62 -0.24 20.40 19.57
CA GLY A 62 -0.58 19.16 20.27
C GLY A 62 -1.20 18.08 19.37
N PHE A 63 -1.33 16.88 19.94
CA PHE A 63 -1.69 15.67 19.21
C PHE A 63 -3.03 15.75 18.46
N ASN A 64 -4.06 16.35 19.07
CA ASN A 64 -5.39 16.41 18.47
C ASN A 64 -5.40 17.24 17.17
N GLU A 65 -4.73 18.40 17.16
CA GLU A 65 -4.64 19.21 15.95
C GLU A 65 -3.73 18.56 14.90
N LEU A 66 -2.62 17.94 15.31
CA LEU A 66 -1.77 17.16 14.40
C LEU A 66 -2.55 16.01 13.72
N SER A 67 -3.33 15.25 14.49
CA SER A 67 -4.18 14.15 14.00
C SER A 67 -5.26 14.65 13.03
N LYS A 68 -5.91 15.77 13.34
CA LYS A 68 -6.89 16.42 12.46
C LYS A 68 -6.27 16.86 11.14
N VAL A 69 -5.07 17.43 11.16
CA VAL A 69 -4.34 17.82 9.93
C VAL A 69 -3.92 16.57 9.14
N GLN A 70 -3.41 15.53 9.81
CA GLN A 70 -3.08 14.25 9.18
C GLN A 70 -4.29 13.66 8.45
N GLY A 71 -5.46 13.64 9.09
CA GLY A 71 -6.71 13.17 8.48
C GLY A 71 -7.12 14.01 7.26
N LYS A 72 -6.94 15.34 7.29
CA LYS A 72 -7.20 16.22 6.13
C LYS A 72 -6.27 15.90 4.96
N ILE A 73 -4.98 15.68 5.23
CA ILE A 73 -3.99 15.32 4.20
C ILE A 73 -4.39 14.00 3.56
N VAL A 74 -4.64 12.95 4.35
CA VAL A 74 -5.06 11.63 3.82
C VAL A 74 -6.35 11.74 3.00
N LYS A 75 -7.36 12.45 3.52
CA LYS A 75 -8.62 12.65 2.79
C LYS A 75 -8.40 13.35 1.46
N LYS A 76 -7.54 14.37 1.41
CA LYS A 76 -7.23 15.08 0.17
C LYS A 76 -6.46 14.19 -0.80
N SER A 77 -5.45 13.44 -0.33
CA SER A 77 -4.65 12.51 -1.12
C SER A 77 -5.51 11.47 -1.84
N ASN A 78 -6.58 10.97 -1.22
CA ASN A 78 -7.49 10.00 -1.84
C ASN A 78 -8.37 10.58 -2.96
N THR A 79 -8.32 11.91 -3.19
CA THR A 79 -9.14 12.60 -4.20
C THR A 79 -8.33 13.23 -5.32
N VAL A 80 -7.00 13.24 -5.20
CA VAL A 80 -6.11 13.70 -6.28
C VAL A 80 -5.72 12.51 -7.16
N PRO A 81 -5.71 12.67 -8.51
CA PRO A 81 -5.36 11.60 -9.44
C PRO A 81 -3.95 11.03 -9.25
#